data_AF-A0A2K9JZQ6-F1
#
_entry.id   AF-A0A2K9JZQ6-F1
#
_cell.length_a   1.000
_cell.length_b   1.000
_cell.length_c   1.000
_cell.angle_alpha   90.00
_cell.angle_beta   90.00
_cell.angle_gamma   90.00
#
_symmetry.space_group_name_H-M   'P 1'
#
loop_
_entity.id
_entity.type
_entity.pdbx_description
1 polymer ?
#
loop_
_entity_poly.entity_id
_entity_poly.type
_entity_poly.pdbx_seq_one_letter_code
_entity_poly.pdbx_strand_id
1 'polypeptide(L)'
;MKQLFPTLCFATLVACTPVEITKTERALTQAQQQRDIEAQAQALKTLSEYDSATWQSLYQKTQNASALLLDAQIAYENADIVTAQIKAAQSKALNNSVQADTLLRTLSADYPLTELINTLVKLHSASNRHEIALTSFFNQPPSKWNIIDVNQKLSLINAHIQAIRKQIAAIPEGKKHNAVYQTVLTVAESQIEQLGKQESLLLRNLQQQLSTIHAEQFIQLHHTVTEQLNNFEERVVASMIRQDQNKLIETMQHQSELLYNIDLMLKQTGSARHAEFELFYLAYIQLLNKSKDYRGYARQGKAALALFERAGAPNNFYQQYQMLVSEPLTLSDDLLAFARSQNESKFLYRKY
;
A
#
# COMPACT_ATOMS: atom_id res chain seq x y z
N MET A 1 69.52 1.17 -15.53
CA MET A 1 68.50 0.31 -14.90
C MET A 1 68.28 0.76 -13.48
N LYS A 2 67.10 1.31 -13.15
CA LYS A 2 66.54 1.30 -11.79
C LYS A 2 65.07 1.76 -11.82
N GLN A 3 64.22 0.74 -11.76
CA GLN A 3 62.93 0.64 -11.07
C GLN A 3 61.78 1.56 -11.50
N LEU A 4 60.95 0.95 -12.36
CA LEU A 4 59.51 1.15 -12.52
C LEU A 4 58.75 0.83 -11.21
N PHE A 5 57.59 1.49 -11.06
CA PHE A 5 56.56 1.43 -10.00
C PHE A 5 56.75 2.36 -8.80
N PRO A 6 55.77 3.28 -8.56
CA PRO A 6 54.38 2.89 -8.32
C PRO A 6 53.36 3.67 -9.18
N THR A 7 53.18 3.25 -10.42
CA THR A 7 52.03 3.66 -11.26
C THR A 7 50.77 2.81 -11.00
N LEU A 8 50.85 1.82 -10.10
CA LEU A 8 49.76 0.85 -9.85
C LEU A 8 48.82 1.21 -8.68
N CYS A 9 49.13 2.22 -7.84
CA CYS A 9 48.24 2.60 -6.73
C CYS A 9 47.21 3.68 -7.10
N PHE A 10 47.33 4.33 -8.26
CA PHE A 10 46.34 5.34 -8.68
C PHE A 10 45.17 4.75 -9.47
N ALA A 11 45.34 3.60 -10.13
CA ALA A 11 44.29 3.02 -10.97
C ALA A 11 43.10 2.46 -10.16
N THR A 12 43.30 2.04 -8.91
CA THR A 12 42.25 1.54 -8.01
C THR A 12 41.59 2.65 -7.18
N LEU A 13 42.14 3.87 -7.14
CA LEU A 13 41.58 5.01 -6.41
C LEU A 13 40.66 5.91 -7.27
N VAL A 14 40.74 5.82 -8.60
CA VAL A 14 39.82 6.57 -9.49
C VAL A 14 38.37 6.03 -9.40
N ALA A 15 38.17 4.82 -8.88
CA ALA A 15 36.85 4.22 -8.76
C ALA A 15 36.04 4.65 -7.51
N CYS A 16 36.69 5.26 -6.51
CA CYS A 16 36.08 5.56 -5.20
C CYS A 16 36.53 6.92 -4.61
N THR A 17 36.76 7.93 -5.46
CA THR A 17 36.95 9.32 -4.97
C THR A 17 35.66 10.13 -5.14
N PRO A 18 35.35 11.04 -4.20
CA PRO A 18 34.20 11.93 -4.31
C PRO A 18 34.26 12.71 -5.63
N VAL A 19 33.17 12.80 -6.41
CA VAL A 19 33.22 13.44 -7.74
C VAL A 19 33.73 14.88 -7.70
N GLU A 20 33.45 15.61 -6.63
CA GLU A 20 34.01 16.95 -6.42
C GLU A 20 35.53 16.92 -6.19
N ILE A 21 36.05 15.91 -5.49
CA ILE A 21 37.48 15.76 -5.23
C ILE A 21 38.20 15.24 -6.46
N THR A 22 37.67 14.23 -7.17
CA THR A 22 38.26 13.79 -8.44
C THR A 22 38.23 14.91 -9.49
N LYS A 23 37.21 15.78 -9.47
CA LYS A 23 37.12 16.96 -10.32
C LYS A 23 38.15 18.03 -9.92
N THR A 24 38.35 18.27 -8.62
CA THR A 24 39.30 19.27 -8.12
C THR A 24 40.75 18.79 -8.28
N GLU A 25 41.02 17.50 -8.07
CA GLU A 25 42.31 16.86 -8.34
C GLU A 25 42.61 16.80 -9.84
N ARG A 26 41.62 16.50 -10.70
CA ARG A 26 41.80 16.60 -12.16
C ARG A 26 42.01 18.04 -12.60
N ALA A 27 41.27 19.00 -12.05
CA ALA A 27 41.46 20.42 -12.34
C ALA A 27 42.87 20.87 -11.92
N LEU A 28 43.36 20.42 -10.77
CA LEU A 28 44.74 20.66 -10.34
C LEU A 28 45.76 20.03 -11.30
N THR A 29 45.56 18.76 -11.66
CA THR A 29 46.46 18.02 -12.57
C THR A 29 46.50 18.67 -13.96
N GLN A 30 45.35 19.13 -14.46
CA GLN A 30 45.21 19.78 -15.75
C GLN A 30 45.80 21.19 -15.73
N ALA A 31 45.60 21.95 -14.65
CA ALA A 31 46.22 23.26 -14.44
C ALA A 31 47.75 23.17 -14.30
N GLN A 32 48.26 22.08 -13.70
CA GLN A 32 49.71 21.76 -13.66
C GLN A 32 50.27 21.48 -15.06
N GLN A 33 49.56 20.69 -15.88
CA GLN A 33 49.96 20.41 -17.26
C GLN A 33 49.94 21.67 -18.14
N GLN A 34 48.97 22.56 -17.93
CA GLN A 34 48.83 23.81 -18.67
C GLN A 34 49.68 24.96 -18.13
N ARG A 35 50.38 24.75 -16.99
CA ARG A 35 51.13 25.77 -16.24
C ARG A 35 50.31 27.01 -15.89
N ASP A 36 49.00 26.82 -15.69
CA ASP A 36 48.08 27.87 -15.25
C ASP A 36 48.17 27.99 -13.72
N ILE A 37 48.90 29.00 -13.26
CA ILE A 37 49.18 29.22 -11.83
C ILE A 37 47.92 29.65 -11.07
N GLU A 38 47.01 30.40 -11.71
CA GLU A 38 45.79 30.89 -11.08
C GLU A 38 44.81 29.74 -10.87
N ALA A 39 44.66 28.86 -11.86
CA ALA A 39 43.87 27.64 -11.74
C ALA A 39 44.47 26.63 -10.74
N GLN A 40 45.80 26.51 -10.65
CA GLN A 40 46.47 25.69 -9.63
C GLN A 40 46.20 26.22 -8.22
N ALA A 41 46.35 27.53 -8.01
CA ALA A 41 46.10 28.17 -6.72
C ALA A 41 44.64 28.01 -6.28
N GLN A 42 43.69 28.17 -7.22
CA GLN A 42 42.27 27.98 -6.95
C GLN A 42 41.94 26.53 -6.56
N ALA A 43 42.48 25.54 -7.27
CA ALA A 43 42.25 24.13 -6.97
C ALA A 43 42.90 23.69 -5.64
N LEU A 44 44.12 24.18 -5.34
CA LEU A 44 44.78 23.95 -4.05
C LEU A 44 44.02 24.62 -2.90
N LYS A 45 43.50 25.83 -3.12
CA LYS A 45 42.67 26.53 -2.14
C LYS A 45 41.42 25.71 -1.80
N THR A 46 40.70 25.22 -2.79
CA THR A 46 39.52 24.36 -2.60
C THR A 46 39.87 23.06 -1.86
N LEU A 47 41.01 22.43 -2.15
CA LEU A 47 41.46 21.23 -1.42
C LEU A 47 41.88 21.54 0.03
N SER A 48 42.43 22.73 0.28
CA SER A 48 42.88 23.17 1.61
C SER A 48 41.76 23.70 2.52
N GLU A 49 40.61 24.05 1.96
CA GLU A 49 39.42 24.52 2.69
C GLU A 49 38.66 23.38 3.40
N TYR A 50 38.95 22.12 3.05
CA TYR A 50 38.40 20.95 3.72
C TYR A 50 39.23 20.62 4.98
N ASP A 51 38.62 20.75 6.16
CA ASP A 51 39.20 20.25 7.40
C ASP A 51 39.13 18.71 7.49
N SER A 52 39.82 18.11 8.47
CA SER A 52 39.88 16.65 8.60
C SER A 52 38.50 16.00 8.79
N ALA A 53 37.59 16.69 9.48
CA ALA A 53 36.22 16.21 9.71
C ALA A 53 35.41 16.18 8.41
N THR A 54 35.56 17.20 7.56
CA THR A 54 34.90 17.27 6.26
C THR A 54 35.47 16.24 5.30
N TRP A 55 36.79 16.02 5.31
CA TRP A 55 37.44 14.92 4.59
C TRP A 55 36.91 13.55 5.00
N GLN A 56 36.80 13.30 6.30
CA GLN A 56 36.31 12.02 6.83
C GLN A 56 34.83 11.80 6.48
N SER A 57 34.01 12.86 6.53
CA SER A 57 32.61 12.84 6.10
C SER A 57 32.46 12.54 4.61
N LEU A 58 33.26 13.17 3.74
CA LEU A 58 33.27 12.94 2.30
C LEU A 58 33.74 11.53 1.94
N TYR A 59 34.76 11.05 2.62
CA TYR A 59 35.25 9.68 2.48
C TYR A 59 34.16 8.66 2.83
N GLN A 60 33.49 8.86 3.96
CA GLN A 60 32.41 7.97 4.41
C GLN A 60 31.20 8.01 3.47
N LYS A 61 30.80 9.19 2.96
CA LYS A 61 29.77 9.30 1.92
C LYS A 61 30.14 8.52 0.66
N THR A 62 31.41 8.55 0.27
CA THR A 62 31.91 7.87 -0.92
C THR A 62 31.98 6.36 -0.74
N GLN A 63 32.41 5.89 0.43
CA GLN A 63 32.32 4.47 0.78
C GLN A 63 30.88 3.97 0.74
N ASN A 64 29.94 4.72 1.32
CA ASN A 64 28.52 4.37 1.29
C ASN A 64 27.96 4.35 -0.13
N ALA A 65 28.31 5.34 -0.96
CA ALA A 65 27.89 5.38 -2.36
C ALA A 65 28.47 4.22 -3.19
N SER A 66 29.72 3.82 -2.91
CA SER A 66 30.38 2.68 -3.56
C SER A 66 29.72 1.36 -3.16
N ALA A 67 29.41 1.17 -1.88
CA ALA A 67 28.67 0.01 -1.40
C ALA A 67 27.29 -0.10 -2.09
N LEU A 68 26.55 1.01 -2.19
CA LEU A 68 25.28 1.04 -2.91
C LEU A 68 25.43 0.74 -4.41
N LEU A 69 26.52 1.18 -5.05
CA LEU A 69 26.78 0.87 -6.45
C LEU A 69 27.09 -0.62 -6.64
N LEU A 70 27.87 -1.22 -5.74
CA LEU A 70 28.15 -2.65 -5.75
C LEU A 70 26.87 -3.47 -5.56
N ASP A 71 26.03 -3.10 -4.58
CA ASP A 71 24.71 -3.71 -4.37
C ASP A 71 23.85 -3.60 -5.64
N ALA A 72 23.90 -2.44 -6.32
CA ALA A 72 23.16 -2.23 -7.56
C ALA A 72 23.65 -3.14 -8.70
N GLN A 73 24.96 -3.33 -8.83
CA GLN A 73 25.56 -4.23 -9.82
C GLN A 73 25.19 -5.69 -9.56
N ILE A 74 25.27 -6.13 -8.30
CA ILE A 74 24.86 -7.48 -7.90
C ILE A 74 23.36 -7.69 -8.19
N ALA A 75 22.51 -6.73 -7.85
CA ALA A 75 21.08 -6.78 -8.14
C ALA A 75 20.82 -6.84 -9.66
N TYR A 76 21.57 -6.06 -10.45
CA TYR A 76 21.48 -6.08 -11.91
C TYR A 76 21.85 -7.44 -12.51
N GLU A 77 22.95 -8.04 -12.05
CA GLU A 77 23.40 -9.37 -12.48
C GLU A 77 22.39 -10.47 -12.11
N ASN A 78 21.70 -10.31 -10.97
CA ASN A 78 20.63 -11.21 -10.52
C ASN A 78 19.26 -10.90 -11.14
N ALA A 79 19.18 -9.97 -12.10
CA ALA A 79 17.94 -9.51 -12.72
C ALA A 79 16.89 -8.91 -11.75
N ASP A 80 17.32 -8.43 -10.57
CA ASP A 80 16.49 -7.64 -9.65
C ASP A 80 16.53 -6.15 -10.05
N ILE A 81 15.75 -5.83 -11.08
CA ILE A 81 15.80 -4.54 -11.78
C ILE A 81 15.34 -3.38 -10.91
N VAL A 82 14.37 -3.61 -10.02
CA VAL A 82 13.85 -2.57 -9.13
C VAL A 82 14.90 -2.22 -8.08
N THR A 83 15.52 -3.21 -7.45
CA THR A 83 16.60 -2.97 -6.48
C THR A 83 17.81 -2.33 -7.14
N ALA A 84 18.22 -2.83 -8.32
CA ALA A 84 19.32 -2.25 -9.08
C ALA A 84 19.09 -0.76 -9.39
N GLN A 85 17.90 -0.40 -9.87
CA GLN A 85 17.52 0.98 -10.16
C GLN A 85 17.55 1.87 -8.92
N ILE A 86 16.99 1.39 -7.80
CA ILE A 86 16.96 2.13 -6.52
C ILE A 86 18.38 2.40 -6.02
N LYS A 87 19.20 1.34 -5.94
CA LYS A 87 20.54 1.41 -5.37
C LYS A 87 21.48 2.25 -6.24
N ALA A 88 21.39 2.13 -7.57
CA ALA A 88 22.13 2.97 -8.50
C ALA A 88 21.72 4.46 -8.38
N ALA A 89 20.42 4.74 -8.28
CA ALA A 89 19.93 6.11 -8.10
C ALA A 89 20.37 6.71 -6.74
N GLN A 90 20.35 5.93 -5.66
CA GLN A 90 20.84 6.36 -4.35
C GLN A 90 22.34 6.62 -4.35
N SER A 91 23.13 5.74 -4.97
CA SER A 91 24.57 5.94 -5.16
C SER A 91 24.86 7.23 -5.94
N LYS A 92 24.14 7.47 -7.04
CA LYS A 92 24.24 8.71 -7.82
C LYS A 92 23.83 9.94 -7.01
N ALA A 93 22.79 9.86 -6.17
CA ALA A 93 22.39 11.00 -5.33
C ALA A 93 23.47 11.34 -4.27
N LEU A 94 24.19 10.35 -3.74
CA LEU A 94 25.20 10.56 -2.71
C LEU A 94 26.54 11.05 -3.24
N ASN A 95 26.98 10.58 -4.41
CA ASN A 95 28.31 10.88 -4.94
C ASN A 95 28.33 11.27 -6.43
N ASN A 96 27.20 11.26 -7.12
CA ASN A 96 27.05 11.60 -8.54
C ASN A 96 28.06 10.88 -9.47
N SER A 97 28.41 9.63 -9.15
CA SER A 97 29.45 8.90 -9.87
C SER A 97 29.03 8.59 -11.31
N VAL A 98 30.01 8.64 -12.22
CA VAL A 98 29.80 8.28 -13.63
C VAL A 98 29.40 6.82 -13.75
N GLN A 99 29.91 5.92 -12.89
CA GLN A 99 29.52 4.51 -12.94
C GLN A 99 28.05 4.30 -12.58
N ALA A 100 27.52 5.03 -11.60
CA ALA A 100 26.10 4.96 -11.27
C ALA A 100 25.23 5.49 -12.43
N ASP A 101 25.65 6.58 -13.09
CA ASP A 101 24.95 7.09 -14.27
C ASP A 101 24.99 6.10 -15.44
N THR A 102 26.14 5.48 -15.70
CA THR A 102 26.28 4.43 -16.71
C THR A 102 25.36 3.25 -16.41
N LEU A 103 25.33 2.76 -15.17
CA LEU A 103 24.46 1.64 -14.79
C LEU A 103 22.98 1.98 -14.98
N LEU A 104 22.53 3.20 -14.62
CA LEU A 104 21.16 3.65 -14.86
C LEU A 104 20.79 3.73 -16.34
N ARG A 105 21.75 4.16 -17.20
CA ARG A 105 21.56 4.17 -18.66
C ARG A 105 21.49 2.74 -19.21
N THR A 106 22.37 1.85 -18.75
CA THR A 106 22.38 0.44 -19.12
C THR A 106 21.05 -0.22 -18.74
N LEU A 107 20.59 -0.07 -17.49
CA LEU A 107 19.29 -0.55 -17.03
C LEU A 107 18.13 -0.05 -17.92
N SER A 108 18.17 1.21 -18.34
CA SER A 108 17.13 1.79 -19.21
C SER A 108 17.17 1.26 -20.65
N ALA A 109 18.36 0.93 -21.16
CA ALA A 109 18.54 0.36 -22.48
C ALA A 109 18.16 -1.12 -22.51
N ASP A 110 18.61 -1.88 -21.50
CA ASP A 110 18.41 -3.31 -21.39
C ASP A 110 16.98 -3.64 -20.98
N TYR A 111 16.27 -2.76 -20.25
CA TYR A 111 14.87 -2.92 -19.86
C TYR A 111 14.01 -1.72 -20.30
N PRO A 112 13.48 -1.73 -21.53
CA PRO A 112 12.72 -0.62 -22.13
C PRO A 112 11.25 -0.54 -21.62
N LEU A 113 11.06 -0.70 -20.31
CA LEU A 113 9.82 -0.58 -19.56
C LEU A 113 9.95 0.47 -18.44
N THR A 114 10.64 1.57 -18.75
CA THR A 114 11.09 2.57 -17.77
C THR A 114 9.94 3.15 -16.93
N GLU A 115 8.76 3.37 -17.51
CA GLU A 115 7.58 3.86 -16.78
C GLU A 115 7.03 2.86 -15.75
N LEU A 116 7.01 1.56 -16.10
CA LEU A 116 6.62 0.51 -15.18
C LEU A 116 7.67 0.36 -14.06
N ILE A 117 8.96 0.35 -14.42
CA ILE A 117 10.07 0.29 -13.45
C ILE A 117 9.99 1.49 -12.49
N ASN A 118 9.80 2.71 -13.01
CA ASN A 118 9.63 3.91 -12.18
C ASN A 118 8.44 3.81 -11.22
N THR A 119 7.34 3.21 -11.68
CA THR A 119 6.16 2.96 -10.83
C THR A 119 6.49 2.00 -9.70
N LEU A 120 7.19 0.89 -9.99
CA LEU A 120 7.62 -0.09 -8.99
C LEU A 120 8.63 0.49 -8.00
N VAL A 121 9.57 1.31 -8.47
CA VAL A 121 10.57 2.00 -7.63
C VAL A 121 9.91 2.96 -6.64
N LYS A 122 8.94 3.76 -7.10
CA LYS A 122 8.16 4.65 -6.22
C LYS A 122 7.43 3.87 -5.14
N LEU A 123 6.83 2.74 -5.51
CA LEU A 123 6.10 1.88 -4.59
C LEU A 123 7.02 1.25 -3.54
N HIS A 124 8.17 0.72 -3.96
CA HIS A 124 9.16 0.17 -3.04
C HIS A 124 9.61 1.23 -2.01
N SER A 125 9.80 2.47 -2.47
CA SER A 125 10.15 3.60 -1.60
C SER A 125 9.05 3.94 -0.59
N ALA A 126 7.77 3.93 -1.01
CA ALA A 126 6.62 4.15 -0.13
C ALA A 126 6.45 3.01 0.90
N SER A 127 6.69 1.76 0.48
CA SER A 127 6.66 0.59 1.36
C SER A 127 7.72 0.70 2.47
N ASN A 128 8.95 1.09 2.14
CA ASN A 128 10.03 1.28 3.12
C ASN A 128 9.72 2.40 4.13
N ARG A 129 8.90 3.38 3.75
CA ARG A 129 8.40 4.44 4.65
C ARG A 129 7.18 4.03 5.46
N HIS A 130 6.75 2.77 5.37
CA HIS A 130 5.57 2.23 6.06
C HIS A 130 4.26 2.95 5.70
N GLU A 131 4.23 3.72 4.60
CA GLU A 131 3.07 4.47 4.14
C GLU A 131 1.92 3.51 3.80
N ILE A 132 2.24 2.35 3.24
CA ILE A 132 1.30 1.31 2.79
C ILE A 132 1.09 0.21 3.86
N ALA A 133 1.92 0.15 4.90
CA ALA A 133 1.83 -0.90 5.91
C ALA A 133 0.52 -0.82 6.71
N LEU A 134 -0.17 -1.97 6.82
CA LEU A 134 -1.44 -2.13 7.53
C LEU A 134 -1.31 -2.84 8.88
N THR A 135 -0.10 -3.29 9.24
CA THR A 135 0.17 -4.11 10.44
C THR A 135 -0.15 -3.40 11.75
N SER A 136 -0.03 -2.07 11.81
CA SER A 136 -0.34 -1.28 13.00
C SER A 136 -1.81 -1.36 13.42
N PHE A 137 -2.74 -1.53 12.47
CA PHE A 137 -4.17 -1.64 12.76
C PHE A 137 -4.51 -2.94 13.49
N PHE A 138 -3.78 -4.03 13.21
CA PHE A 138 -4.04 -5.33 13.82
C PHE A 138 -3.76 -5.37 15.32
N ASN A 139 -3.01 -4.40 15.85
CA ASN A 139 -2.70 -4.29 17.27
C ASN A 139 -3.83 -3.65 18.09
N GLN A 140 -4.89 -3.17 17.45
CA GLN A 140 -6.01 -2.50 18.11
C GLN A 140 -7.35 -3.04 17.57
N PRO A 141 -8.42 -3.08 18.38
CA PRO A 141 -9.75 -3.45 17.89
C PRO A 141 -10.27 -2.41 16.88
N PRO A 142 -11.21 -2.78 15.98
CA PRO A 142 -11.65 -1.91 14.90
C PRO A 142 -12.39 -0.66 15.40
N SER A 143 -12.94 -0.74 16.60
CA SER A 143 -13.54 0.39 17.32
C SER A 143 -12.58 1.54 17.57
N LYS A 144 -11.25 1.29 17.55
CA LYS A 144 -10.22 2.32 17.73
C LYS A 144 -9.57 2.77 16.42
N TRP A 145 -9.94 2.17 15.29
CA TRP A 145 -9.33 2.51 14.02
C TRP A 145 -9.79 3.88 13.55
N ASN A 146 -8.84 4.69 13.09
CA ASN A 146 -9.15 5.93 12.40
C ASN A 146 -9.61 5.62 10.97
N ILE A 147 -10.88 5.90 10.68
CA ILE A 147 -11.51 5.65 9.38
C ILE A 147 -10.75 6.36 8.24
N ILE A 148 -10.25 7.58 8.49
CA ILE A 148 -9.52 8.35 7.49
C ILE A 148 -8.23 7.62 7.11
N ASP A 149 -7.48 7.17 8.11
CA ASP A 149 -6.19 6.50 7.89
C ASP A 149 -6.36 5.15 7.17
N VAL A 150 -7.40 4.39 7.54
CA VAL A 150 -7.75 3.12 6.87
C VAL A 150 -8.08 3.35 5.40
N ASN A 151 -8.97 4.32 5.13
CA ASN A 151 -9.37 4.66 3.76
C ASN A 151 -8.19 5.17 2.93
N GLN A 152 -7.32 6.01 3.49
CA GLN A 152 -6.15 6.52 2.79
C GLN A 152 -5.19 5.40 2.40
N LYS A 153 -4.91 4.47 3.32
CA LYS A 153 -4.02 3.34 3.05
C LYS A 153 -4.60 2.37 2.02
N LEU A 154 -5.89 2.02 2.14
CA LEU A 154 -6.55 1.18 1.14
C LEU A 154 -6.67 1.84 -0.23
N SER A 155 -6.94 3.15 -0.28
CA SER A 155 -6.95 3.93 -1.51
C SER A 155 -5.57 3.96 -2.17
N LEU A 156 -4.51 4.15 -1.38
CA LEU A 156 -3.13 4.13 -1.86
C LEU A 156 -2.75 2.75 -2.44
N ILE A 157 -3.13 1.66 -1.75
CA ILE A 157 -2.95 0.28 -2.25
C ILE A 157 -3.62 0.10 -3.62
N ASN A 158 -4.89 0.47 -3.73
CA ASN A 158 -5.64 0.32 -4.98
C ASN A 158 -5.10 1.21 -6.10
N ALA A 159 -4.74 2.46 -5.80
CA ALA A 159 -4.12 3.37 -6.75
C ALA A 159 -2.82 2.78 -7.33
N HIS A 160 -1.99 2.16 -6.48
CA HIS A 160 -0.78 1.48 -6.92
C HIS A 160 -1.07 0.26 -7.81
N ILE A 161 -2.02 -0.60 -7.42
CA ILE A 161 -2.43 -1.75 -8.24
C ILE A 161 -2.91 -1.29 -9.62
N GLN A 162 -3.77 -0.26 -9.66
CA GLN A 162 -4.30 0.28 -10.91
C GLN A 162 -3.20 0.93 -11.77
N ALA A 163 -2.27 1.66 -11.15
CA ALA A 163 -1.12 2.23 -11.86
C ALA A 163 -0.28 1.15 -12.53
N ILE A 164 0.05 0.06 -11.81
CA ILE A 164 0.82 -1.06 -12.37
C ILE A 164 0.04 -1.75 -13.49
N ARG A 165 -1.24 -2.08 -13.28
CA ARG A 165 -2.09 -2.72 -14.30
C ARG A 165 -2.20 -1.87 -15.57
N LYS A 166 -2.35 -0.56 -15.43
CA LYS A 166 -2.38 0.38 -16.56
C LYS A 166 -1.08 0.34 -17.36
N GLN A 167 0.07 0.32 -16.69
CA GLN A 167 1.37 0.21 -17.36
C GLN A 167 1.54 -1.14 -18.07
N ILE A 168 1.13 -2.25 -17.44
CA ILE A 168 1.15 -3.58 -18.07
C ILE A 168 0.26 -3.63 -19.31
N ALA A 169 -0.95 -3.06 -19.23
CA ALA A 169 -1.90 -3.05 -20.34
C ALA A 169 -1.44 -2.21 -21.54
N ALA A 170 -0.59 -1.20 -21.31
CA ALA A 170 -0.01 -0.37 -22.37
C ALA A 170 1.12 -1.09 -23.16
N ILE A 171 1.60 -2.23 -22.68
CA ILE A 171 2.64 -3.01 -23.37
C ILE A 171 2.03 -3.75 -24.56
N PRO A 172 2.57 -3.60 -25.79
CA PRO A 172 2.08 -4.33 -26.96
C PRO A 172 2.15 -5.84 -26.75
N GLU A 173 1.11 -6.58 -27.10
CA GLU A 173 1.02 -8.04 -26.90
C GLU A 173 2.23 -8.81 -27.44
N GLY A 174 2.68 -8.45 -28.65
CA GLY A 174 3.86 -9.08 -29.27
C GLY A 174 5.18 -8.88 -28.51
N LYS A 175 5.24 -7.93 -27.57
CA LYS A 175 6.41 -7.68 -26.71
C LYS A 175 6.29 -8.34 -25.34
N LYS A 176 5.09 -8.74 -24.90
CA LYS A 176 4.91 -9.34 -23.57
C LYS A 176 5.70 -10.63 -23.42
N HIS A 177 5.83 -11.43 -24.49
CA HIS A 177 6.58 -12.69 -24.47
C HIS A 177 8.11 -12.53 -24.60
N ASN A 178 8.62 -11.30 -24.75
CA ASN A 178 10.06 -11.07 -24.77
C ASN A 178 10.65 -11.31 -23.36
N ALA A 179 11.75 -12.07 -23.26
CA ALA A 179 12.38 -12.43 -21.99
C ALA A 179 12.69 -11.24 -21.08
N VAL A 180 13.17 -10.13 -21.64
CA VAL A 180 13.46 -8.88 -20.91
C VAL A 180 12.19 -8.29 -20.30
N TYR A 181 11.10 -8.29 -21.07
CA TYR A 181 9.80 -7.78 -20.62
C TYR A 181 9.22 -8.69 -19.53
N GLN A 182 9.37 -10.01 -19.70
CA GLN A 182 8.89 -11.01 -18.73
C GLN A 182 9.53 -10.85 -17.35
N THR A 183 10.82 -10.50 -17.26
CA THR A 183 11.48 -10.20 -15.98
C THR A 183 10.75 -9.08 -15.23
N VAL A 184 10.49 -7.95 -15.89
CA VAL A 184 9.80 -6.79 -15.27
C VAL A 184 8.33 -7.08 -15.00
N LEU A 185 7.66 -7.79 -15.90
CA LEU A 185 6.26 -8.19 -15.75
C LEU A 185 6.06 -9.10 -14.54
N THR A 186 6.94 -10.08 -14.34
CA THR A 186 6.88 -11.00 -13.19
C THR A 186 6.98 -10.23 -11.86
N VAL A 187 7.88 -9.26 -11.78
CA VAL A 187 8.01 -8.39 -10.59
C VAL A 187 6.74 -7.57 -10.38
N ALA A 188 6.20 -6.99 -11.46
CA ALA A 188 4.99 -6.18 -11.41
C ALA A 188 3.76 -6.98 -10.95
N GLU A 189 3.60 -8.20 -11.46
CA GLU A 189 2.53 -9.12 -11.07
C GLU A 189 2.66 -9.57 -9.61
N SER A 190 3.89 -9.92 -9.19
CA SER A 190 4.17 -10.24 -7.79
C SER A 190 3.82 -9.08 -6.86
N GLN A 191 4.13 -7.84 -7.28
CA GLN A 191 3.80 -6.65 -6.49
C GLN A 191 2.28 -6.41 -6.40
N ILE A 192 1.53 -6.61 -7.49
CA ILE A 192 0.07 -6.58 -7.47
C ILE A 192 -0.47 -7.63 -6.49
N GLU A 193 0.05 -8.85 -6.53
CA GLU A 193 -0.38 -9.93 -5.65
C GLU A 193 -0.11 -9.59 -4.17
N GLN A 194 1.06 -9.07 -3.84
CA GLN A 194 1.42 -8.67 -2.48
C GLN A 194 0.51 -7.57 -1.94
N LEU A 195 0.25 -6.54 -2.75
CA LEU A 195 -0.68 -5.45 -2.38
C LEU A 195 -2.11 -5.98 -2.17
N GLY A 196 -2.57 -6.86 -3.06
CA GLY A 196 -3.87 -7.51 -2.93
C GLY A 196 -3.98 -8.41 -1.69
N LYS A 197 -2.88 -9.06 -1.29
CA LYS A 197 -2.80 -9.82 -0.02
C LYS A 197 -2.91 -8.91 1.19
N GLN A 198 -2.27 -7.73 1.17
CA GLN A 198 -2.38 -6.76 2.27
C GLN A 198 -3.79 -6.23 2.43
N GLU A 199 -4.44 -5.83 1.33
CA GLU A 199 -5.86 -5.43 1.33
C GLU A 199 -6.73 -6.58 1.87
N SER A 200 -6.59 -7.79 1.35
CA SER A 200 -7.37 -8.95 1.78
C SER A 200 -7.19 -9.28 3.26
N LEU A 201 -5.96 -9.19 3.78
CA LEU A 201 -5.67 -9.43 5.19
C LEU A 201 -6.38 -8.42 6.09
N LEU A 202 -6.36 -7.14 5.70
CA LEU A 202 -7.06 -6.09 6.46
C LEU A 202 -8.57 -6.33 6.49
N LEU A 203 -9.17 -6.54 5.33
CA LEU A 203 -10.62 -6.76 5.22
C LEU A 203 -11.05 -8.01 5.99
N ARG A 204 -10.29 -9.10 5.89
CA ARG A 204 -10.56 -10.33 6.64
C ARG A 204 -10.46 -10.12 8.15
N ASN A 205 -9.41 -9.47 8.63
CA ASN A 205 -9.24 -9.20 10.05
C ASN A 205 -10.37 -8.32 10.59
N LEU A 206 -10.79 -7.31 9.81
CA LEU A 206 -11.94 -6.47 10.16
C LEU A 206 -13.23 -7.30 10.26
N GLN A 207 -13.51 -8.13 9.26
CA GLN A 207 -14.67 -9.02 9.21
C GLN A 207 -14.70 -9.98 10.41
N GLN A 208 -13.56 -10.61 10.71
CA GLN A 208 -13.41 -11.54 11.84
C GLN A 208 -13.61 -10.84 13.18
N GLN A 209 -12.98 -9.69 13.40
CA GLN A 209 -13.09 -8.98 14.67
C GLN A 209 -14.51 -8.48 14.91
N LEU A 210 -15.16 -7.90 13.89
CA LEU A 210 -16.54 -7.46 14.03
C LEU A 210 -17.50 -8.63 14.22
N SER A 211 -17.30 -9.74 13.49
CA SER A 211 -18.06 -10.98 13.70
C SER A 211 -18.00 -11.43 15.15
N THR A 212 -16.79 -11.59 15.69
CA THR A 212 -16.59 -12.03 17.08
C THR A 212 -17.18 -11.06 18.11
N ILE A 213 -17.04 -9.74 17.91
CA ILE A 213 -17.50 -8.75 18.91
C ILE A 213 -19.02 -8.61 18.92
N HIS A 214 -19.70 -8.80 17.77
CA HIS A 214 -21.12 -8.46 17.61
C HIS A 214 -22.05 -9.66 17.37
N ALA A 215 -21.52 -10.88 17.21
CA ALA A 215 -22.32 -12.06 16.86
C ALA A 215 -23.43 -12.34 17.88
N GLU A 216 -23.10 -12.37 19.17
CA GLU A 216 -24.07 -12.68 20.23
C GLU A 216 -25.22 -11.68 20.26
N GLN A 217 -24.93 -10.38 20.12
CA GLN A 217 -25.95 -9.34 20.15
C GLN A 217 -26.87 -9.42 18.92
N PHE A 218 -26.34 -9.73 17.74
CA PHE A 218 -27.16 -9.93 16.54
C PHE A 218 -28.01 -11.21 16.62
N ILE A 219 -27.47 -12.31 17.16
CA ILE A 219 -28.21 -13.56 17.38
C ILE A 219 -29.37 -13.32 18.34
N GLN A 220 -29.11 -12.67 19.48
CA GLN A 220 -30.13 -12.36 20.47
C GLN A 220 -31.24 -11.51 19.87
N LEU A 221 -30.89 -10.42 19.18
CA LEU A 221 -31.87 -9.54 18.55
C LEU A 221 -32.73 -10.27 17.51
N HIS A 222 -32.10 -11.07 16.62
CA HIS A 222 -32.84 -11.85 15.62
C HIS A 222 -33.78 -12.88 16.24
N HIS A 223 -33.32 -13.56 17.29
CA HIS A 223 -34.13 -14.52 18.04
C HIS A 223 -35.34 -13.84 18.66
N THR A 224 -35.13 -12.71 19.36
CA THR A 224 -36.21 -11.92 19.94
C THR A 224 -37.21 -11.47 18.87
N VAL A 225 -36.76 -10.91 17.73
CA VAL A 225 -37.67 -10.51 16.64
C VAL A 225 -38.51 -11.70 16.15
N THR A 226 -37.87 -12.84 15.91
CA THR A 226 -38.55 -14.02 15.37
C THR A 226 -39.56 -14.59 16.37
N GLU A 227 -39.20 -14.67 17.65
CA GLU A 227 -40.10 -15.14 18.71
C GLU A 227 -41.30 -14.20 18.89
N GLN A 228 -41.06 -12.89 18.92
CA GLN A 228 -42.13 -11.90 19.09
C GLN A 228 -43.08 -11.88 17.89
N LEU A 229 -42.58 -12.06 16.65
CA LEU A 229 -43.43 -12.17 15.46
C LEU A 229 -44.31 -13.42 15.42
N ASN A 230 -43.91 -14.50 16.10
CA ASN A 230 -44.74 -15.71 16.21
C ASN A 230 -45.88 -15.52 17.21
N ASN A 231 -45.71 -14.64 18.21
CA ASN A 231 -46.63 -14.48 19.33
C ASN A 231 -47.50 -13.22 19.21
N PHE A 232 -47.10 -12.21 18.45
CA PHE A 232 -47.74 -10.90 18.39
C PHE A 232 -47.84 -10.32 16.98
N GLU A 233 -48.77 -9.37 16.80
CA GLU A 233 -48.85 -8.56 15.59
C GLU A 233 -47.62 -7.65 15.43
N GLU A 234 -47.21 -7.42 14.18
CA GLU A 234 -45.98 -6.70 13.83
C GLU A 234 -45.88 -5.29 14.44
N ARG A 235 -47.01 -4.57 14.57
CA ARG A 235 -47.03 -3.24 15.21
C ARG A 235 -46.67 -3.30 16.69
N VAL A 236 -47.03 -4.38 17.39
CA VAL A 236 -46.71 -4.61 18.80
C VAL A 236 -45.24 -4.97 18.93
N VAL A 237 -44.74 -5.87 18.07
CA VAL A 237 -43.33 -6.26 17.99
C VAL A 237 -42.41 -5.04 17.78
N ALA A 238 -42.81 -4.13 16.89
CA ALA A 238 -42.07 -2.90 16.62
C ALA A 238 -41.85 -2.03 17.87
N SER A 239 -42.80 -2.03 18.81
CA SER A 239 -42.67 -1.28 20.06
C SER A 239 -41.75 -1.97 21.07
N MET A 240 -41.77 -3.31 21.12
CA MET A 240 -41.04 -4.12 22.09
C MET A 240 -39.53 -4.18 21.80
N ILE A 241 -39.14 -4.12 20.52
CA ILE A 241 -37.75 -4.36 20.10
C ILE A 241 -36.98 -3.05 19.83
N ARG A 242 -37.70 -1.93 19.76
CA ARG A 242 -37.14 -0.63 19.38
C ARG A 242 -36.01 -0.14 20.27
N GLN A 243 -36.14 -0.38 21.57
CA GLN A 243 -35.17 0.10 22.56
C GLN A 243 -33.83 -0.63 22.41
N ASP A 244 -33.85 -1.94 22.24
CA ASP A 244 -32.64 -2.74 22.05
C ASP A 244 -31.94 -2.42 20.73
N GLN A 245 -32.71 -2.24 19.65
CA GLN A 245 -32.17 -1.77 18.36
C GLN A 245 -31.56 -0.37 18.43
N ASN A 246 -32.16 0.55 19.20
CA ASN A 246 -31.59 1.89 19.41
C ASN A 246 -30.23 1.80 20.10
N LYS A 247 -30.16 1.06 21.21
CA LYS A 247 -28.93 0.86 21.98
C LYS A 247 -27.83 0.18 21.15
N LEU A 248 -28.21 -0.80 20.34
CA LEU A 248 -27.29 -1.50 19.45
C LEU A 248 -26.70 -0.54 18.40
N ILE A 249 -27.54 0.27 17.75
CA ILE A 249 -27.10 1.28 16.77
C ILE A 249 -26.16 2.29 17.39
N GLU A 250 -26.48 2.81 18.58
CA GLU A 250 -25.60 3.76 19.28
C GLU A 250 -24.22 3.14 19.57
N THR A 251 -24.20 1.87 19.99
CA THR A 251 -22.95 1.16 20.33
C THR A 251 -22.12 0.82 19.09
N MET A 252 -22.77 0.59 17.95
CA MET A 252 -22.15 0.10 16.71
C MET A 252 -21.94 1.19 15.65
N GLN A 253 -22.27 2.44 15.96
CA GLN A 253 -22.28 3.53 14.99
C GLN A 253 -20.92 3.72 14.30
N HIS A 254 -19.82 3.69 15.06
CA HIS A 254 -18.47 3.86 14.52
C HIS A 254 -18.08 2.74 13.55
N GLN A 255 -18.46 1.50 13.86
CA GLN A 255 -18.17 0.33 13.02
C GLN A 255 -19.01 0.36 11.75
N SER A 256 -20.28 0.78 11.84
CA SER A 256 -21.13 1.01 10.67
C SER A 256 -20.52 2.06 9.72
N GLU A 257 -20.03 3.16 10.27
CA GLU A 257 -19.33 4.21 9.52
C GLU A 257 -18.05 3.70 8.87
N LEU A 258 -17.23 2.93 9.61
CA LEU A 258 -16.01 2.32 9.08
C LEU A 258 -16.31 1.39 7.91
N LEU A 259 -17.29 0.49 8.04
CA LEU A 259 -17.66 -0.46 7.00
C LEU A 259 -18.20 0.24 5.75
N TYR A 260 -19.08 1.22 5.91
CA TYR A 260 -19.59 2.00 4.78
C TYR A 260 -18.47 2.73 4.03
N ASN A 261 -17.55 3.33 4.76
CA ASN A 261 -16.43 4.07 4.17
C ASN A 261 -15.48 3.16 3.38
N ILE A 262 -15.22 1.95 3.91
CA ILE A 262 -14.42 0.95 3.21
C ILE A 262 -15.16 0.45 1.96
N ASP A 263 -16.44 0.13 2.07
CA ASP A 263 -17.27 -0.31 0.93
C ASP A 263 -17.25 0.73 -0.20
N LEU A 264 -17.52 1.99 0.14
CA LEU A 264 -17.50 3.10 -0.80
C LEU A 264 -16.12 3.28 -1.45
N MET A 265 -15.05 3.20 -0.67
CA MET A 265 -13.69 3.32 -1.20
C MET A 265 -13.34 2.15 -2.14
N LEU A 266 -13.66 0.91 -1.78
CA LEU A 266 -13.44 -0.26 -2.63
C LEU A 266 -14.20 -0.13 -3.95
N LYS A 267 -15.45 0.36 -3.89
CA LYS A 267 -16.28 0.63 -5.07
C LYS A 267 -15.69 1.70 -5.97
N GLN A 268 -15.31 2.84 -5.40
CA GLN A 268 -14.78 3.99 -6.13
C GLN A 268 -13.42 3.71 -6.77
N THR A 269 -12.58 2.91 -6.11
CA THR A 269 -11.25 2.54 -6.60
C THR A 269 -11.27 1.36 -7.56
N GLY A 270 -12.43 0.74 -7.77
CA GLY A 270 -12.57 -0.45 -8.61
C GLY A 270 -11.77 -1.64 -8.07
N SER A 271 -11.69 -1.76 -6.74
CA SER A 271 -11.01 -2.90 -6.10
C SER A 271 -11.72 -4.20 -6.47
N ALA A 272 -10.95 -5.23 -6.81
CA ALA A 272 -11.50 -6.57 -7.05
C ALA A 272 -12.13 -7.16 -5.79
N ARG A 273 -11.84 -6.62 -4.61
CA ARG A 273 -12.35 -7.07 -3.32
C ARG A 273 -13.67 -6.44 -2.93
N HIS A 274 -14.16 -5.42 -3.66
CA HIS A 274 -15.46 -4.82 -3.41
C HIS A 274 -16.57 -5.88 -3.37
N ALA A 275 -16.64 -6.76 -4.37
CA ALA A 275 -17.67 -7.80 -4.47
C ALA A 275 -17.66 -8.78 -3.29
N GLU A 276 -16.51 -8.98 -2.64
CA GLU A 276 -16.38 -9.85 -1.47
C GLU A 276 -16.76 -9.11 -0.18
N PHE A 277 -16.40 -7.83 -0.09
CA PHE A 277 -16.60 -7.02 1.11
C PHE A 277 -18.03 -6.49 1.24
N GLU A 278 -18.64 -6.07 0.11
CA GLU A 278 -19.99 -5.50 0.05
C GLU A 278 -20.98 -6.40 0.78
N LEU A 279 -20.91 -7.71 0.56
CA LEU A 279 -21.81 -8.69 1.15
C LEU A 279 -21.76 -8.74 2.68
N PHE A 280 -20.56 -8.58 3.24
CA PHE A 280 -20.38 -8.48 4.68
C PHE A 280 -20.95 -7.16 5.21
N TYR A 281 -20.69 -6.05 4.52
CA TYR A 281 -21.27 -4.75 4.86
C TYR A 281 -22.80 -4.79 4.84
N LEU A 282 -23.40 -5.38 3.79
CA LEU A 282 -24.84 -5.53 3.63
C LEU A 282 -25.44 -6.40 4.73
N ALA A 283 -24.80 -7.53 5.08
CA ALA A 283 -25.23 -8.36 6.20
C ALA A 283 -25.18 -7.61 7.53
N TYR A 284 -24.11 -6.84 7.77
CA TYR A 284 -23.96 -6.03 8.98
C TYR A 284 -25.09 -5.01 9.11
N ILE A 285 -25.37 -4.26 8.04
CA ILE A 285 -26.45 -3.26 8.03
C ILE A 285 -27.82 -3.91 8.14
N GLN A 286 -28.06 -5.05 7.49
CA GLN A 286 -29.32 -5.79 7.60
C GLN A 286 -29.61 -6.17 9.06
N LEU A 287 -28.60 -6.67 9.79
CA LEU A 287 -28.75 -7.07 11.20
C LEU A 287 -28.92 -5.89 12.14
N LEU A 288 -28.33 -4.75 11.80
CA LEU A 288 -28.39 -3.51 12.56
C LEU A 288 -29.66 -2.67 12.26
N ASN A 289 -30.43 -3.03 11.22
CA ASN A 289 -31.52 -2.20 10.71
C ASN A 289 -32.72 -2.08 11.67
N LYS A 290 -33.26 -0.85 11.80
CA LYS A 290 -34.56 -0.54 12.41
C LYS A 290 -35.69 -0.66 11.38
N SER A 291 -35.79 -1.80 10.70
CA SER A 291 -36.83 -2.02 9.69
C SER A 291 -38.23 -1.88 10.29
N LYS A 292 -39.15 -1.23 9.57
CA LYS A 292 -40.59 -1.29 9.89
C LYS A 292 -41.23 -2.60 9.45
N ASP A 293 -40.59 -3.29 8.48
CA ASP A 293 -40.94 -4.64 8.03
C ASP A 293 -40.06 -5.65 8.79
N TYR A 294 -40.56 -6.09 9.94
CA TYR A 294 -39.88 -7.05 10.80
C TYR A 294 -39.96 -8.47 10.24
N ARG A 295 -40.96 -8.78 9.42
CA ARG A 295 -41.03 -10.07 8.71
C ARG A 295 -39.94 -10.18 7.64
N GLY A 296 -39.70 -9.09 6.90
CA GLY A 296 -38.56 -8.95 5.99
C GLY A 296 -37.24 -9.06 6.73
N TYR A 297 -37.11 -8.37 7.87
CA TYR A 297 -35.94 -8.51 8.76
C TYR A 297 -35.71 -9.96 9.21
N ALA A 298 -36.74 -10.69 9.66
CA ALA A 298 -36.59 -12.06 10.11
C ALA A 298 -36.12 -13.00 8.98
N ARG A 299 -36.68 -12.83 7.77
CA ARG A 299 -36.33 -13.63 6.58
C ARG A 299 -34.90 -13.38 6.13
N GLN A 300 -34.52 -12.12 5.92
CA GLN A 300 -33.19 -11.74 5.43
C GLN A 300 -32.13 -11.82 6.54
N GLY A 301 -32.53 -11.59 7.79
CA GLY A 301 -31.66 -11.64 8.98
C GLY A 301 -31.08 -13.02 9.22
N LYS A 302 -31.79 -14.10 8.89
CA LYS A 302 -31.24 -15.46 8.96
C LYS A 302 -30.07 -15.66 8.00
N ALA A 303 -30.19 -15.17 6.76
CA ALA A 303 -29.12 -15.23 5.77
C ALA A 303 -27.95 -14.30 6.16
N ALA A 304 -28.25 -13.11 6.66
CA ALA A 304 -27.26 -12.16 7.15
C ALA A 304 -26.48 -12.70 8.36
N LEU A 305 -27.14 -13.34 9.33
CA LEU A 305 -26.49 -14.01 10.47
C LEU A 305 -25.55 -15.11 10.00
N ALA A 306 -25.99 -15.99 9.11
CA ALA A 306 -25.15 -17.08 8.61
C ALA A 306 -23.89 -16.56 7.90
N LEU A 307 -24.00 -15.46 7.15
CA LEU A 307 -22.86 -14.79 6.52
C LEU A 307 -21.94 -14.16 7.57
N PHE A 308 -22.52 -13.46 8.54
CA PHE A 308 -21.79 -12.78 9.60
C PHE A 308 -21.08 -13.72 10.57
N GLU A 309 -21.65 -14.88 10.90
CA GLU A 309 -21.00 -15.91 11.73
C GLU A 309 -19.83 -16.57 10.98
N ARG A 310 -20.02 -16.89 9.69
CA ARG A 310 -18.95 -17.44 8.85
C ARG A 310 -17.79 -16.47 8.67
N ALA A 311 -18.05 -15.18 8.83
CA ALA A 311 -17.01 -14.17 8.82
C ALA A 311 -15.97 -14.32 9.93
N GLY A 312 -16.36 -14.92 11.06
CA GLY A 312 -15.45 -15.27 12.15
C GLY A 312 -14.54 -16.47 11.86
N ALA A 313 -14.79 -17.23 10.78
CA ALA A 313 -14.02 -18.43 10.47
C ALA A 313 -12.68 -18.09 9.76
N PRO A 314 -11.58 -18.81 10.06
CA PRO A 314 -10.26 -18.49 9.52
C PRO A 314 -10.11 -18.72 8.00
N ASN A 315 -10.94 -19.57 7.38
CA ASN A 315 -10.83 -19.96 5.97
C ASN A 315 -12.21 -20.30 5.34
N ASN A 316 -12.77 -19.40 4.53
CA ASN A 316 -13.73 -19.64 3.42
C ASN A 316 -14.83 -18.57 3.35
N PHE A 317 -14.59 -17.51 2.58
CA PHE A 317 -15.63 -16.51 2.30
C PHE A 317 -16.25 -16.66 0.92
N TYR A 318 -15.42 -16.72 -0.13
CA TYR A 318 -15.91 -16.54 -1.49
C TYR A 318 -16.75 -17.70 -2.03
N GLN A 319 -16.30 -18.95 -1.88
CA GLN A 319 -17.01 -20.11 -2.42
C GLN A 319 -18.36 -20.38 -1.73
N GLN A 320 -18.55 -19.87 -0.50
CA GLN A 320 -19.74 -20.18 0.29
C GLN A 320 -20.88 -19.18 0.10
N TYR A 321 -20.60 -17.95 -0.33
CA TYR A 321 -21.63 -16.95 -0.59
C TYR A 321 -22.53 -17.33 -1.77
N GLN A 322 -21.93 -17.79 -2.89
CA GLN A 322 -22.69 -18.21 -4.07
C GLN A 322 -23.61 -19.40 -3.80
N MET A 323 -23.33 -20.20 -2.76
CA MET A 323 -24.11 -21.39 -2.39
C MET A 323 -25.23 -21.12 -1.38
N LEU A 324 -25.20 -19.99 -0.66
CA LEU A 324 -26.08 -19.76 0.50
C LEU A 324 -27.31 -18.90 0.21
N VAL A 325 -27.35 -18.23 -0.93
CA VAL A 325 -28.26 -17.11 -1.15
C VAL A 325 -29.04 -17.33 -2.45
N SER A 326 -30.26 -17.87 -2.35
CA SER A 326 -31.20 -17.97 -3.47
C SER A 326 -31.84 -16.62 -3.83
N GLU A 327 -31.75 -15.63 -2.93
CA GLU A 327 -32.23 -14.25 -3.11
C GLU A 327 -31.13 -13.27 -2.68
N PRO A 328 -30.53 -12.49 -3.59
CA PRO A 328 -29.46 -11.55 -3.22
C PRO A 328 -29.90 -10.61 -2.10
N LEU A 329 -29.00 -10.33 -1.15
CA LEU A 329 -29.21 -9.28 -0.14
C LEU A 329 -29.27 -7.94 -0.88
N THR A 330 -30.47 -7.49 -1.26
CA THR A 330 -30.72 -6.17 -1.81
C THR A 330 -31.27 -5.28 -0.69
N LEU A 331 -30.55 -4.21 -0.35
CA LEU A 331 -31.09 -3.19 0.56
C LEU A 331 -32.26 -2.47 -0.10
N SER A 332 -33.30 -2.15 0.67
CA SER A 332 -34.30 -1.17 0.22
C SER A 332 -33.68 0.23 0.17
N ASP A 333 -34.25 1.12 -0.64
CA ASP A 333 -33.77 2.52 -0.75
C ASP A 333 -33.78 3.25 0.61
N ASP A 334 -34.74 2.91 1.49
CA ASP A 334 -34.85 3.45 2.84
C ASP A 334 -33.66 3.07 3.75
N LEU A 335 -33.08 1.89 3.52
CA LEU A 335 -31.93 1.35 4.25
C LEU A 335 -30.63 2.05 3.83
N LEU A 336 -30.48 2.33 2.52
CA LEU A 336 -29.41 3.17 1.99
C LEU A 336 -29.55 4.62 2.48
N ALA A 337 -30.77 5.15 2.55
CA ALA A 337 -31.05 6.47 3.11
C ALA A 337 -30.76 6.52 4.62
N PHE A 338 -31.05 5.47 5.38
CA PHE A 338 -30.68 5.36 6.79
C PHE A 338 -29.16 5.36 6.97
N ALA A 339 -28.43 4.52 6.23
CA ALA A 339 -26.96 4.50 6.26
C ALA A 339 -26.34 5.86 5.86
N ARG A 340 -26.93 6.55 4.88
CA ARG A 340 -26.52 7.91 4.46
C ARG A 340 -26.84 8.98 5.51
N SER A 341 -28.03 8.94 6.12
CA SER A 341 -28.45 9.94 7.12
C SER A 341 -27.69 9.84 8.46
N GLN A 342 -27.25 8.64 8.86
CA GLN A 342 -26.29 8.48 9.95
C GLN A 342 -24.95 9.17 9.66
N ASN A 343 -24.61 9.36 8.38
CA ASN A 343 -23.35 9.94 7.91
C ASN A 343 -23.45 11.45 7.65
N GLU A 344 -24.55 11.93 7.05
CA GLU A 344 -24.81 13.36 6.82
C GLU A 344 -24.94 14.16 8.12
N SER A 345 -25.50 13.54 9.17
CA SER A 345 -25.59 14.17 10.49
C SER A 345 -24.21 14.44 11.13
N LYS A 346 -23.14 13.74 10.75
CA LYS A 346 -21.79 13.95 11.31
C LYS A 346 -20.89 14.90 10.51
N PHE A 347 -21.15 15.12 9.22
CA PHE A 347 -20.47 16.21 8.50
C PHE A 347 -20.84 17.58 9.06
N LEU A 348 -22.01 17.71 9.70
CA LEU A 348 -22.48 18.94 10.35
C LEU A 348 -21.94 19.15 11.78
N TYR A 349 -21.42 18.11 12.47
CA TYR A 349 -21.02 18.21 13.88
C TYR A 349 -19.52 18.01 14.16
N ARG A 350 -18.65 17.88 13.16
CA ARG A 350 -17.18 17.88 13.33
C ARG A 350 -16.51 19.26 13.29
N LYS A 351 -17.26 20.31 13.62
CA LYS A 351 -16.73 21.60 14.09
C LYS A 351 -17.48 21.99 15.36
N TYR A 352 -17.10 21.44 16.51
CA TYR A 352 -17.09 22.12 17.82
C TYR A 352 -16.26 21.28 18.80
#